data_AF-A0A7R9LIE6-F1
#
_entry.id   AF-A0A7R9LIE6-F1
#
_cell.length_a   1.000
_cell.length_b   1.000
_cell.length_c   1.000
_cell.angle_alpha   90.00
_cell.angle_beta   90.00
_cell.angle_gamma   90.00
#
_symmetry.space_group_name_H-M   'P 1'
#
loop_
_entity.id
_entity.type
_entity.pdbx_description
1 polymer ?
#
loop_
_entity_poly.entity_id
_entity_poly.type
_entity_poly.pdbx_seq_one_letter_code
_entity_poly.pdbx_strand_id
1 'polypeptide(L)'
;ATFKDKSGFQVIPARRMIAYSGVPQMFALNKYCDYCEIEYITVHNLVDVIEYDEQICGLNRAQFLEMAIAESGTISLLCRYIENGYIAGYAIFKTTNDNSISPQPLYANSDDIAEALTYNGVIKFVGYDGLYLETWDVNDGAQYLAEKLGLSVRRRVPIMFTREDLSANYKNIYFIGPSGFYPF
;
A
#
# COMPACT_ATOMS: atom_id res chain seq x y z
N ALA A 1 -3.89 32.92 11.53
CA ALA A 1 -2.81 32.08 11.00
C ALA A 1 -3.02 30.65 11.47
N THR A 2 -3.33 29.76 10.53
CA THR A 2 -3.44 28.31 10.74
C THR A 2 -2.05 27.68 10.89
N PHE A 3 -1.97 26.41 11.32
CA PHE A 3 -0.71 25.66 11.29
C PHE A 3 -0.07 25.71 9.90
N LYS A 4 -0.86 25.48 8.85
CA LYS A 4 -0.41 25.58 7.45
C LYS A 4 0.32 26.89 7.16
N ASP A 5 -0.26 28.02 7.57
CA ASP A 5 0.29 29.36 7.29
C ASP A 5 1.64 29.60 7.99
N LYS A 6 1.97 28.82 9.02
CA LYS A 6 3.20 28.94 9.80
C LYS A 6 4.24 27.86 9.48
N SER A 7 3.84 26.78 8.80
CA SER A 7 4.67 25.58 8.58
C SER A 7 5.42 25.55 7.25
N GLY A 8 5.35 26.63 6.46
CA GLY A 8 6.16 26.77 5.23
C GLY A 8 5.76 25.83 4.09
N PHE A 9 4.54 25.27 4.11
CA PHE A 9 4.02 24.49 2.98
C PHE A 9 3.78 25.41 1.77
N GLN A 10 4.38 25.06 0.64
CA GLN A 10 4.32 25.85 -0.60
C GLN A 10 3.50 25.15 -1.69
N VAL A 11 3.39 23.82 -1.63
CA VAL A 11 2.75 23.01 -2.66
C VAL A 11 1.66 22.16 -2.02
N ILE A 12 0.44 22.25 -2.55
CA ILE A 12 -0.69 21.43 -2.16
C ILE A 12 -1.26 20.84 -3.44
N PRO A 13 -0.95 19.58 -3.76
CA PRO A 13 -1.50 18.93 -4.93
C PRO A 13 -3.02 18.87 -4.89
N ALA A 14 -3.63 18.76 -6.07
CA ALA A 14 -5.09 18.60 -6.17
C ALA A 14 -5.56 17.26 -5.58
N ARG A 15 -4.72 16.22 -5.66
CA ARG A 15 -5.00 14.89 -5.11
C ARG A 15 -5.06 14.90 -3.59
N ARG A 16 -5.87 14.01 -3.03
CA ARG A 16 -6.09 13.83 -1.61
C ARG A 16 -5.82 12.39 -1.21
N MET A 17 -5.39 12.21 0.03
CA MET A 17 -5.37 10.91 0.65
C MET A 17 -6.77 10.59 1.20
N ILE A 18 -7.26 9.39 0.92
CA ILE A 18 -8.49 8.84 1.48
C ILE A 18 -8.12 7.68 2.40
N ALA A 19 -8.64 7.70 3.63
CA ALA A 19 -8.52 6.56 4.53
C ALA A 19 -9.85 5.80 4.61
N TYR A 20 -9.77 4.47 4.59
CA TYR A 20 -10.87 3.53 4.71
C TYR A 20 -10.66 2.64 5.93
N SER A 21 -11.73 2.30 6.64
CA SER A 21 -11.66 1.22 7.62
C SER A 21 -12.98 0.50 7.86
N GLY A 22 -12.88 -0.73 8.33
CA GLY A 22 -14.03 -1.59 8.61
C GLY A 22 -13.63 -3.07 8.65
N VAL A 23 -14.62 -3.92 8.91
CA VAL A 23 -14.45 -5.38 8.83
C VAL A 23 -14.49 -5.79 7.36
N PRO A 24 -13.43 -6.41 6.82
CA PRO A 24 -13.33 -6.68 5.39
C PRO A 24 -14.22 -7.85 4.94
N GLN A 25 -14.84 -7.69 3.78
CA GLN A 25 -15.54 -8.76 3.06
C GLN A 25 -14.53 -9.60 2.25
N MET A 26 -13.65 -10.34 2.93
CA MET A 26 -12.57 -11.09 2.29
C MET A 26 -13.04 -12.11 1.24
N PHE A 27 -14.27 -12.61 1.34
CA PHE A 27 -14.87 -13.52 0.37
C PHE A 27 -15.11 -12.89 -1.01
N ALA A 28 -15.13 -11.55 -1.09
CA ALA A 28 -15.32 -10.83 -2.34
C ALA A 28 -14.04 -10.79 -3.20
N LEU A 29 -12.85 -10.97 -2.60
CA LEU A 29 -11.58 -10.82 -3.30
C LEU A 29 -11.20 -12.05 -4.13
N ASN A 30 -10.53 -11.78 -5.24
CA ASN A 30 -9.81 -12.81 -5.98
C ASN A 30 -8.67 -13.38 -5.13
N LYS A 31 -8.65 -14.71 -4.98
CA LYS A 31 -7.62 -15.42 -4.21
C LYS A 31 -6.35 -15.68 -5.01
N TYR A 32 -6.48 -15.70 -6.34
CA TYR A 32 -5.46 -16.09 -7.29
C TYR A 32 -5.40 -15.07 -8.42
N CYS A 33 -4.23 -14.98 -9.05
CA CYS A 33 -3.99 -14.22 -10.27
C CYS A 33 -3.38 -15.22 -11.27
N ASP A 34 -4.12 -15.57 -12.33
CA ASP A 34 -3.79 -16.71 -13.19
C ASP A 34 -2.44 -16.58 -13.93
N TYR A 35 -1.93 -15.36 -14.06
CA TYR A 35 -0.69 -15.03 -14.75
C TYR A 35 0.45 -14.67 -13.80
N CYS A 36 0.24 -14.80 -12.49
CA CYS A 36 1.25 -14.51 -11.50
C CYS A 36 1.39 -15.59 -10.42
N GLU A 37 2.59 -15.67 -9.86
CA GLU A 37 2.87 -16.42 -8.64
C GLU A 37 3.04 -15.47 -7.45
N ILE A 38 2.63 -15.90 -6.26
CA ILE A 38 2.78 -15.16 -5.01
C ILE A 38 3.74 -15.91 -4.11
N GLU A 39 4.77 -15.22 -3.63
CA GLU A 39 5.77 -15.75 -2.71
C GLU A 39 6.06 -14.77 -1.57
N TYR A 40 6.71 -15.26 -0.52
CA TYR A 40 7.17 -14.39 0.56
C TYR A 40 8.36 -13.55 0.10
N ILE A 41 8.43 -12.31 0.59
CA ILE A 41 9.65 -11.52 0.47
C ILE A 41 10.70 -12.10 1.43
N THR A 42 11.88 -12.38 0.92
CA THR A 42 13.05 -12.91 1.61
C THR A 42 14.26 -12.06 1.29
N VAL A 43 15.38 -12.31 1.97
CA VAL A 43 16.66 -11.65 1.67
C VAL A 43 17.11 -11.86 0.21
N HIS A 44 16.67 -12.94 -0.45
CA HIS A 44 17.11 -13.26 -1.81
C HIS A 44 16.37 -12.48 -2.90
N ASN A 45 15.10 -12.11 -2.67
CA ASN A 45 14.28 -11.38 -3.63
C ASN A 45 14.03 -9.91 -3.22
N LEU A 46 14.53 -9.48 -2.06
CA LEU A 46 14.37 -8.11 -1.56
C LEU A 46 14.94 -7.05 -2.52
N VAL A 47 16.06 -7.32 -3.19
CA VAL A 47 16.67 -6.37 -4.12
C VAL A 47 15.72 -6.01 -5.27
N ASP A 48 15.02 -7.00 -5.83
CA ASP A 48 14.04 -6.79 -6.89
C ASP A 48 12.84 -5.98 -6.40
N VAL A 49 12.43 -6.17 -5.14
CA VAL A 49 11.33 -5.41 -4.52
C VAL A 49 11.72 -3.96 -4.30
N ILE A 50 12.97 -3.70 -3.87
CA ILE A 50 13.50 -2.34 -3.70
C ILE A 50 13.53 -1.62 -5.06
N GLU A 51 14.03 -2.28 -6.10
CA GLU A 51 14.06 -1.71 -7.45
C GLU A 51 12.65 -1.40 -7.97
N TYR A 52 11.70 -2.31 -7.77
CA TYR A 52 10.31 -2.10 -8.14
C TYR A 52 9.64 -0.97 -7.33
N ASP A 53 9.89 -0.87 -6.03
CA ASP A 53 9.39 0.22 -5.17
C ASP A 53 9.90 1.58 -5.64
N GLU A 54 11.20 1.69 -5.92
CA GLU A 54 11.84 2.93 -6.35
C GLU A 54 11.27 3.40 -7.71
N GLN A 55 11.02 2.48 -8.64
CA GLN A 55 10.37 2.78 -9.92
C GLN A 55 8.94 3.35 -9.76
N ILE A 56 8.21 2.93 -8.73
CA ILE A 56 6.83 3.37 -8.50
C ILE A 56 6.79 4.67 -7.69
N CYS A 57 7.49 4.73 -6.56
CA CYS A 57 7.39 5.87 -5.65
C CYS A 57 8.35 7.01 -6.01
N GLY A 58 9.35 6.76 -6.86
CA GLY A 58 10.33 7.75 -7.30
C GLY A 58 11.39 8.10 -6.25
N LEU A 59 11.50 7.30 -5.18
CA LEU A 59 12.45 7.51 -4.09
C LEU A 59 13.11 6.18 -3.73
N ASN A 60 14.42 6.24 -3.43
CA ASN A 60 15.09 5.10 -2.83
C ASN A 60 14.68 4.98 -1.35
N ARG A 61 13.90 3.95 -1.03
CA ARG A 61 13.42 3.66 0.33
C ARG A 61 13.86 2.30 0.82
N ALA A 62 15.02 1.83 0.37
CA ALA A 62 15.56 0.50 0.71
C ALA A 62 15.57 0.24 2.22
N GLN A 63 16.09 1.19 3.00
CA GLN A 63 16.16 1.06 4.46
C GLN A 63 14.78 0.94 5.11
N PHE A 64 13.78 1.66 4.60
CA PHE A 64 12.41 1.54 5.09
C PHE A 64 11.84 0.15 4.82
N LEU A 65 12.03 -0.38 3.61
CA LEU A 65 11.55 -1.72 3.24
C LEU A 65 12.24 -2.82 4.06
N GLU A 66 13.56 -2.74 4.22
CA GLU A 66 14.34 -3.66 5.06
C GLU A 66 13.78 -3.70 6.50
N MET A 67 13.55 -2.54 7.10
CA MET A 67 13.01 -2.44 8.45
C MET A 67 11.57 -2.93 8.54
N ALA A 68 10.71 -2.57 7.58
CA ALA A 68 9.31 -2.97 7.59
C ALA A 68 9.15 -4.49 7.44
N ILE A 69 9.94 -5.12 6.58
CA ILE A 69 9.91 -6.57 6.35
C ILE A 69 10.49 -7.34 7.54
N ALA A 70 11.51 -6.80 8.21
CA ALA A 70 12.11 -7.41 9.39
C ALA A 70 11.27 -7.24 10.68
N GLU A 71 10.26 -6.38 10.67
CA GLU A 71 9.38 -6.16 11.82
C GLU A 71 8.60 -7.43 12.17
N SER A 72 8.55 -7.77 13.46
CA SER A 72 7.85 -8.98 13.91
C SER A 72 6.34 -8.84 13.73
N GLY A 73 5.70 -9.93 13.29
CA GLY A 73 4.26 -9.91 12.99
C GLY A 73 3.91 -9.29 11.64
N THR A 74 4.91 -9.00 10.80
CA THR A 74 4.70 -8.56 9.42
C THR A 74 4.51 -9.75 8.48
N ILE A 75 3.60 -9.59 7.51
CA ILE A 75 3.45 -10.50 6.37
C ILE A 75 3.83 -9.75 5.11
N SER A 76 4.95 -10.15 4.51
CA SER A 76 5.51 -9.51 3.32
C SER A 76 5.44 -10.47 2.14
N LEU A 77 4.68 -10.10 1.12
CA LEU A 77 4.44 -10.90 -0.09
C LEU A 77 4.86 -10.12 -1.32
N LEU A 78 5.37 -10.82 -2.32
CA LEU A 78 5.55 -10.28 -3.66
C LEU A 78 4.80 -11.15 -4.67
N CYS A 79 4.57 -10.57 -5.84
CA CYS A 79 3.93 -11.20 -6.96
C CYS A 79 4.83 -11.08 -8.19
N ARG A 80 5.06 -12.20 -8.91
CA ARG A 80 5.84 -12.22 -10.16
C ARG A 80 4.99 -12.71 -11.32
N TYR A 81 5.23 -12.18 -12.52
CA TYR A 81 4.66 -12.74 -13.74
C TYR A 81 5.26 -14.11 -14.02
N ILE A 82 4.42 -15.11 -14.28
CA ILE A 82 4.85 -16.48 -14.59
C ILE A 82 5.69 -16.52 -15.88
N GLU A 83 5.37 -15.66 -16.85
CA GLU A 83 6.00 -15.67 -18.17
C GLU A 83 7.48 -15.25 -18.14
N ASN A 84 7.84 -14.26 -17.31
CA ASN A 84 9.15 -13.61 -17.37
C ASN A 84 9.82 -13.41 -16.00
N GLY A 85 9.16 -13.77 -14.90
CA GLY A 85 9.69 -13.64 -13.54
C GLY A 85 9.78 -12.20 -13.02
N TYR A 86 9.35 -11.19 -13.77
CA TYR A 86 9.37 -9.81 -13.32
C TYR A 86 8.37 -9.55 -12.21
N ILE A 87 8.74 -8.66 -11.27
CA ILE A 87 7.86 -8.22 -10.20
C ILE A 87 6.63 -7.53 -10.82
N ALA A 88 5.47 -8.02 -10.42
CA ALA A 88 4.15 -7.54 -10.85
C ALA A 88 3.44 -6.75 -9.73
N GLY A 89 3.90 -6.91 -8.49
CA GLY A 89 3.42 -6.20 -7.31
C GLY A 89 4.05 -6.73 -6.04
N TYR A 90 3.88 -6.01 -4.94
CA TYR A 90 4.24 -6.48 -3.61
C TYR A 90 3.38 -5.81 -2.54
N ALA A 91 3.30 -6.43 -1.38
CA ALA A 91 2.60 -5.90 -0.23
C ALA A 91 3.29 -6.30 1.08
N ILE A 92 3.34 -5.36 2.01
CA ILE A 92 3.77 -5.58 3.38
C ILE A 92 2.56 -5.32 4.26
N PHE A 93 2.09 -6.29 5.03
CA PHE A 93 0.96 -6.14 5.93
C PHE A 93 1.42 -6.21 7.37
N LYS A 94 0.81 -5.40 8.24
CA LYS A 94 1.06 -5.47 9.66
C LYS A 94 -0.18 -5.17 10.49
N THR A 95 -0.16 -5.64 11.73
CA THR A 95 -1.14 -5.24 12.73
C THR A 95 -0.79 -3.85 13.28
N THR A 96 -1.79 -3.00 13.41
CA THR A 96 -1.70 -1.68 14.02
C THR A 96 -2.02 -1.72 15.51
N ASN A 97 -1.80 -0.62 16.23
CA ASN A 97 -2.10 -0.52 17.66
C ASN A 97 -3.60 -0.62 17.99
N ASP A 98 -4.49 -0.39 17.02
CA ASP A 98 -5.93 -0.59 17.17
C ASP A 98 -6.38 -1.99 16.71
N ASN A 99 -5.42 -2.94 16.61
CA ASN A 99 -5.64 -4.33 16.23
C ASN A 99 -6.29 -4.50 14.82
N SER A 100 -6.13 -3.49 13.95
CA SER A 100 -6.47 -3.61 12.53
C SER A 100 -5.26 -4.05 11.70
N ILE A 101 -5.48 -4.57 10.49
CA ILE A 101 -4.41 -4.85 9.54
C ILE A 101 -4.28 -3.70 8.56
N SER A 102 -3.05 -3.26 8.31
CA SER A 102 -2.75 -2.18 7.39
C SER A 102 -1.61 -2.55 6.44
N PRO A 103 -1.77 -2.36 5.12
CA PRO A 103 -0.69 -2.50 4.15
C PRO A 103 0.28 -1.31 4.20
N GLN A 104 1.59 -1.58 4.13
CA GLN A 104 2.70 -0.62 4.33
C GLN A 104 3.93 -0.93 3.47
N PRO A 105 3.87 -0.81 2.13
CA PRO A 105 2.73 -0.46 1.30
C PRO A 105 2.09 -1.68 0.62
N LEU A 106 1.14 -1.45 -0.30
CA LEU A 106 0.71 -2.40 -1.32
C LEU A 106 0.77 -1.74 -2.70
N TYR A 107 1.71 -2.19 -3.52
CA TYR A 107 1.94 -1.73 -4.89
C TYR A 107 1.67 -2.86 -5.88
N ALA A 108 1.03 -2.56 -7.01
CA ALA A 108 0.67 -3.58 -8.00
C ALA A 108 0.48 -2.98 -9.39
N ASN A 109 0.71 -3.80 -10.42
CA ASN A 109 0.52 -3.42 -11.82
C ASN A 109 -0.94 -3.52 -12.30
N SER A 110 -1.82 -4.17 -11.53
CA SER A 110 -3.23 -4.36 -11.89
C SER A 110 -4.08 -4.65 -10.65
N ASP A 111 -5.40 -4.47 -10.80
CA ASP A 111 -6.39 -4.71 -9.73
C ASP A 111 -6.36 -6.16 -9.27
N ASP A 112 -6.26 -7.12 -10.20
CA ASP A 112 -6.22 -8.55 -9.88
C ASP A 112 -5.02 -8.93 -8.99
N ILE A 113 -3.86 -8.32 -9.25
CA ILE A 113 -2.66 -8.52 -8.42
C ILE A 113 -2.86 -7.90 -7.03
N ALA A 114 -3.41 -6.68 -6.97
CA ALA A 114 -3.67 -6.00 -5.69
C ALA A 114 -4.67 -6.78 -4.83
N GLU A 115 -5.72 -7.33 -5.44
CA GLU A 115 -6.69 -8.21 -4.79
C GLU A 115 -6.04 -9.48 -4.27
N ALA A 116 -5.28 -10.18 -5.11
CA ALA A 116 -4.64 -11.44 -4.74
C ALA A 116 -3.62 -11.25 -3.61
N LEU A 117 -2.81 -10.18 -3.65
CA LEU A 117 -1.91 -9.83 -2.56
C LEU A 117 -2.66 -9.51 -1.26
N THR A 118 -3.76 -8.74 -1.35
CA THR A 118 -4.61 -8.40 -0.20
C THR A 118 -5.20 -9.65 0.43
N TYR A 119 -5.81 -10.53 -0.38
CA TYR A 119 -6.38 -11.79 0.10
C TYR A 119 -5.31 -12.63 0.78
N ASN A 120 -4.20 -12.92 0.08
CA ASN A 120 -3.18 -13.85 0.58
C ASN A 120 -2.40 -13.31 1.77
N GLY A 121 -2.27 -11.99 1.92
CA GLY A 121 -1.63 -11.35 3.06
C GLY A 121 -2.52 -11.31 4.30
N VAL A 122 -3.74 -10.79 4.17
CA VAL A 122 -4.65 -10.57 5.30
C VAL A 122 -5.08 -11.89 5.95
N ILE A 123 -5.30 -12.96 5.18
CA ILE A 123 -5.72 -14.26 5.75
C ILE A 123 -4.66 -14.92 6.65
N LYS A 124 -3.42 -14.43 6.64
CA LYS A 124 -2.35 -14.94 7.52
C LYS A 124 -2.46 -14.41 8.95
N PHE A 125 -3.22 -13.34 9.15
CA PHE A 125 -3.48 -12.77 10.47
C PHE A 125 -4.67 -13.45 11.13
N VAL A 126 -4.60 -13.59 12.45
CA VAL A 126 -5.68 -14.14 13.28
C VAL A 126 -6.12 -13.08 14.30
N GLY A 127 -7.42 -12.98 14.56
CA GLY A 127 -7.96 -12.15 15.65
C GLY A 127 -7.83 -10.63 15.46
N TYR A 128 -7.80 -10.14 14.22
CA TYR A 128 -7.81 -8.71 13.92
C TYR A 128 -9.24 -8.13 13.90
N ASP A 129 -9.38 -6.83 14.20
CA ASP A 129 -10.69 -6.15 14.32
C ASP A 129 -11.17 -5.50 13.02
N GLY A 130 -10.28 -5.30 12.04
CA GLY A 130 -10.64 -4.79 10.72
C GLY A 130 -9.42 -4.49 9.85
N LEU A 131 -9.65 -3.82 8.72
CA LEU A 131 -8.60 -3.23 7.89
C LEU A 131 -8.55 -1.71 8.06
N TYR A 132 -7.36 -1.16 7.93
CA TYR A 132 -7.11 0.27 7.79
C TYR A 132 -6.27 0.51 6.53
N LEU A 133 -6.89 1.13 5.52
CA LEU A 133 -6.29 1.36 4.21
C LEU A 133 -6.18 2.87 3.94
N GLU A 134 -5.05 3.32 3.42
CA GLU A 134 -4.89 4.68 2.92
C GLU A 134 -4.52 4.64 1.44
N THR A 135 -5.17 5.46 0.61
CA THR A 135 -4.91 5.53 -0.83
C THR A 135 -5.04 6.96 -1.35
N TRP A 136 -4.62 7.19 -2.58
CA TRP A 136 -4.81 8.43 -3.30
C TRP A 136 -6.16 8.44 -4.03
N ASP A 137 -6.87 9.56 -3.97
CA ASP A 137 -8.16 9.75 -4.67
C ASP A 137 -8.06 9.71 -6.21
N VAL A 138 -6.84 9.67 -6.75
CA VAL A 138 -6.55 9.49 -8.18
C VAL A 138 -6.33 8.03 -8.58
N ASN A 139 -6.34 7.08 -7.63
CA ASN A 139 -6.26 5.65 -7.92
C ASN A 139 -7.66 5.02 -7.82
N ASP A 140 -8.32 4.89 -8.96
CA ASP A 140 -9.66 4.29 -9.03
C ASP A 140 -9.66 2.81 -8.64
N GLY A 141 -8.62 2.06 -9.00
CA GLY A 141 -8.47 0.65 -8.66
C GLY A 141 -8.37 0.40 -7.15
N ALA A 142 -7.65 1.27 -6.45
CA ALA A 142 -7.55 1.22 -4.99
C ALA A 142 -8.86 1.57 -4.28
N GLN A 143 -9.58 2.57 -4.79
CA GLN A 143 -10.89 2.94 -4.28
C GLN A 143 -11.90 1.81 -4.49
N TYR A 144 -11.91 1.23 -5.69
CA TYR A 144 -12.71 0.05 -6.01
C TYR A 144 -12.40 -1.14 -5.10
N LEU A 145 -11.12 -1.40 -4.83
CA LEU A 145 -10.71 -2.47 -3.89
C LEU A 145 -11.24 -2.21 -2.47
N ALA A 146 -11.15 -0.98 -1.97
CA ALA A 146 -11.69 -0.62 -0.65
C ALA A 146 -13.22 -0.78 -0.59
N GLU A 147 -13.93 -0.40 -1.66
CA GLU A 147 -15.39 -0.58 -1.79
C GLU A 147 -15.77 -2.06 -1.86
N LYS A 148 -15.05 -2.86 -2.65
CA LYS A 148 -15.24 -4.31 -2.79
C LYS A 148 -15.03 -5.05 -1.46
N LEU A 149 -14.13 -4.54 -0.62
CA LEU A 149 -13.93 -5.01 0.76
C LEU A 149 -15.03 -4.55 1.74
N GLY A 150 -15.97 -3.72 1.31
CA GLY A 150 -17.04 -3.19 2.15
C GLY A 150 -16.57 -2.16 3.18
N LEU A 151 -15.42 -1.52 2.97
CA LEU A 151 -14.85 -0.57 3.92
C LEU A 151 -15.50 0.82 3.80
N SER A 152 -15.56 1.53 4.93
CA SER A 152 -16.13 2.87 4.98
C SER A 152 -15.05 3.94 4.94
N VAL A 153 -15.30 5.03 4.19
CA VAL A 153 -14.45 6.23 4.21
C VAL A 153 -14.44 6.82 5.62
N ARG A 154 -13.25 7.06 6.16
CA ARG A 154 -13.04 7.71 7.47
C ARG A 154 -12.65 9.16 7.36
N ARG A 155 -11.73 9.47 6.44
CA ARG A 155 -11.26 10.83 6.22
C ARG A 155 -10.75 11.01 4.80
N ARG A 156 -10.80 12.27 4.37
CA ARG A 156 -10.10 12.75 3.16
C ARG A 156 -9.25 13.92 3.58
N VAL A 157 -7.95 13.85 3.35
CA VAL A 157 -7.01 14.89 3.76
C VAL A 157 -6.15 15.34 2.58
N PRO A 158 -5.90 16.65 2.44
CA PRO A 158 -4.89 17.13 1.50
C PRO A 158 -3.51 16.71 2.00
N ILE A 159 -2.60 16.42 1.08
CA ILE A 159 -1.17 16.30 1.38
C ILE A 159 -0.50 17.62 1.00
N MET A 160 0.52 18.01 1.76
CA MET A 160 1.18 19.31 1.62
C MET A 160 2.70 19.10 1.61
N PHE A 161 3.38 19.83 0.75
CA PHE A 161 4.82 19.75 0.55
C PHE A 161 5.45 21.14 0.73
N THR A 162 6.68 21.17 1.19
CA THR A 162 7.44 22.42 1.39
C THR A 162 8.21 22.86 0.15
N ARG A 163 8.44 21.96 -0.81
CA ARG A 163 9.26 22.23 -2.01
C ARG A 163 8.53 21.92 -3.31
N GLU A 164 8.30 20.65 -3.58
CA GLU A 164 7.74 20.18 -4.84
C GLU A 164 6.81 18.99 -4.62
N ASP A 165 6.00 18.71 -5.64
CA ASP A 165 5.16 17.53 -5.68
C ASP A 165 5.97 16.33 -6.18
N LEU A 166 5.67 15.12 -5.69
CA LEU A 166 6.31 13.91 -6.22
C LEU A 166 5.71 13.46 -7.54
N SER A 167 6.58 13.03 -8.43
CA SER A 167 6.22 12.35 -9.68
C SER A 167 6.18 10.83 -9.49
N ALA A 168 5.34 10.34 -8.57
CA ALA A 168 5.14 8.91 -8.35
C ALA A 168 4.12 8.32 -9.33
N ASN A 169 4.21 7.03 -9.61
CA ASN A 169 3.22 6.30 -10.39
C ASN A 169 2.01 5.93 -9.50
N TYR A 170 1.15 6.91 -9.24
CA TYR A 170 -0.01 6.77 -8.35
C TYR A 170 -0.99 5.66 -8.74
N LYS A 171 -1.05 5.29 -10.03
CA LYS A 171 -1.88 4.18 -10.51
C LYS A 171 -1.45 2.84 -9.91
N ASN A 172 -0.15 2.66 -9.67
CA ASN A 172 0.40 1.42 -9.12
C ASN A 172 0.47 1.43 -7.58
N ILE A 173 0.15 2.57 -6.95
CA ILE A 173 0.13 2.74 -5.49
C ILE A 173 -1.29 2.51 -5.00
N TYR A 174 -1.62 1.27 -4.66
CA TYR A 174 -2.97 0.94 -4.18
C TYR A 174 -3.15 1.41 -2.75
N PHE A 175 -2.29 0.94 -1.85
CA PHE A 175 -2.32 1.39 -0.47
C PHE A 175 -0.96 1.86 -0.02
N ILE A 176 -0.97 3.04 0.58
CA ILE A 176 0.19 3.60 1.23
C ILE A 176 0.23 3.12 2.69
N GLY A 177 1.44 3.03 3.25
CA GLY A 177 1.58 2.94 4.70
C GLY A 177 1.01 4.18 5.40
N PRO A 178 0.82 4.15 6.73
CA PRO A 178 0.23 5.23 7.50
C PRO A 178 0.92 6.53 7.14
N SER A 179 0.13 7.58 6.91
CA SER A 179 0.58 8.87 6.42
C SER A 179 1.76 9.51 7.18
N GLY A 180 2.07 9.05 8.40
CA GLY A 180 3.24 9.49 9.17
C GLY A 180 4.58 8.84 8.75
N PHE A 181 4.55 7.78 7.94
CA PHE A 181 5.72 7.05 7.43
C PHE A 181 5.77 7.00 5.89
N TYR A 182 4.70 7.43 5.21
CA TYR A 182 4.79 7.73 3.79
C TYR A 182 5.62 9.01 3.64
N PRO A 183 6.68 9.03 2.82
CA PRO A 183 7.85 9.86 3.12
C PRO A 183 7.63 11.33 2.73
N PHE A 184 6.82 12.09 3.48
CA PHE A 184 6.72 13.56 3.42
C PHE A 184 6.59 14.17 4.81
#